data_AF-A0A800AFS9-F1
#
_entry.id   AF-A0A800AFS9-F1
#
_cell.length_a   1.000
_cell.length_b   1.000
_cell.length_c   1.000
_cell.angle_alpha   90.00
_cell.angle_beta   90.00
_cell.angle_gamma   90.00
#
_symmetry.space_group_name_H-M   'P 1'
#
loop_
_entity.id
_entity.type
_entity.pdbx_description
1 polymer ?
#
loop_
_entity_poly.entity_id
_entity_poly.type
_entity_poly.pdbx_seq_one_letter_code
_entity_poly.pdbx_strand_id
1 'polypeptide(L)'
;MALDFEVYSDVPSERFYQDVQRILSRHLINRLRTLSIDNFAEIETFVKNYVIDDHLSFEEFFLELSLRLLDKKIVIIIDEFDGIPQIELRNFLHTLRRIYHSVGKKSIHSVGIVGVKSVSPFNIQDEFELGNFTLHQVQELIGQYIDEVGQAFVPEVVQL
;
A
#
# COMPACT_ATOMS: atom_id res chain seq x y z
N MET A 1 3.63 4.85 -2.96
CA MET A 1 2.37 5.37 -2.37
C MET A 1 1.85 4.33 -1.41
N ALA A 2 1.16 4.74 -0.35
CA ALA A 2 0.58 3.83 0.63
C ALA A 2 -0.93 3.70 0.40
N LEU A 3 -1.44 2.48 0.52
CA LEU A 3 -2.85 2.12 0.58
C LEU A 3 -3.09 1.54 1.96
N ASP A 4 -4.06 2.05 2.70
CA ASP A 4 -4.40 1.59 4.03
C ASP A 4 -5.81 0.99 3.98
N PHE A 5 -5.95 -0.25 4.45
CA PHE A 5 -7.18 -1.01 4.39
C PHE A 5 -7.82 -1.34 5.75
N GLU A 6 -7.45 -0.66 6.84
CA GLU A 6 -7.91 -0.97 8.21
C GLU A 6 -9.44 -1.18 8.36
N VAL A 7 -10.26 -0.46 7.59
CA VAL A 7 -11.73 -0.43 7.73
C VAL A 7 -12.51 -1.03 6.56
N TYR A 8 -11.89 -1.88 5.74
CA TYR A 8 -12.49 -2.34 4.47
C TYR A 8 -13.07 -3.75 4.49
N SER A 9 -12.91 -4.53 5.57
CA SER A 9 -13.20 -5.97 5.56
C SER A 9 -14.65 -6.33 5.18
N ASP A 10 -15.60 -5.47 5.53
CA ASP A 10 -17.05 -5.67 5.31
C ASP A 10 -17.63 -4.75 4.22
N VAL A 11 -16.77 -4.07 3.45
CA VAL A 11 -17.19 -3.11 2.43
C VAL A 11 -17.53 -3.84 1.11
N PRO A 12 -18.63 -3.47 0.42
CA PRO A 12 -18.93 -4.01 -0.91
C PRO A 12 -17.82 -3.75 -1.92
N SER A 13 -17.59 -4.68 -2.86
CA SER A 13 -16.54 -4.58 -3.89
C SER A 13 -16.53 -3.23 -4.62
N GLU A 14 -17.70 -2.75 -5.05
CA GLU A 14 -17.83 -1.46 -5.74
C GLU A 14 -17.27 -0.32 -4.88
N ARG A 15 -17.64 -0.29 -3.60
CA ARG A 15 -17.20 0.74 -2.67
C ARG A 15 -15.71 0.63 -2.39
N PHE A 16 -15.18 -0.59 -2.29
CA PHE A 16 -13.75 -0.85 -2.16
C PHE A 16 -12.96 -0.25 -3.32
N TYR A 17 -13.33 -0.52 -4.58
CA TYR A 17 -12.61 0.01 -5.75
C TYR A 17 -12.77 1.53 -5.92
N GLN A 18 -13.94 2.10 -5.60
CA GLN A 18 -14.12 3.55 -5.56
C GLN A 18 -13.16 4.23 -4.57
N ASP A 19 -12.97 3.64 -3.39
CA ASP A 19 -12.06 4.17 -2.39
C ASP A 19 -10.59 3.96 -2.78
N VAL A 20 -10.24 2.81 -3.35
CA VAL A 20 -8.93 2.56 -3.95
C VAL A 20 -8.62 3.62 -5.01
N GLN A 21 -9.53 3.89 -5.95
CA GLN A 21 -9.39 4.94 -6.95
C GLN A 21 -9.12 6.30 -6.30
N ARG A 22 -9.95 6.69 -5.34
CA ARG A 22 -9.83 7.98 -4.64
C ARG A 22 -8.47 8.13 -3.97
N ILE A 23 -7.97 7.08 -3.31
CA ILE A 23 -6.66 7.07 -2.65
C ILE A 23 -5.55 7.17 -3.70
N LEU A 24 -5.56 6.30 -4.71
CA LEU A 24 -4.55 6.28 -5.78
C LEU A 24 -4.46 7.60 -6.52
N SER A 25 -5.58 8.12 -7.02
CA SER A 25 -5.62 9.36 -7.80
C SER A 25 -5.04 10.53 -7.01
N ARG A 26 -5.39 10.63 -5.72
CA ARG A 26 -4.84 11.66 -4.82
C ARG A 26 -3.34 11.52 -4.62
N HIS A 27 -2.84 10.32 -4.31
CA HIS A 27 -1.40 10.11 -4.11
C HIS A 27 -0.58 10.31 -5.40
N LEU A 28 -1.09 9.81 -6.53
CA LEU A 28 -0.46 9.98 -7.84
C LEU A 28 -0.38 11.46 -8.21
N ILE A 29 -1.51 12.18 -8.25
CA ILE A 29 -1.53 13.59 -8.64
C ILE A 29 -0.60 14.43 -7.75
N ASN A 30 -0.65 14.22 -6.43
CA ASN A 30 0.23 14.93 -5.50
C ASN A 30 1.71 14.64 -5.78
N ARG A 31 2.07 13.36 -6.00
CA ARG A 31 3.46 12.99 -6.27
C ARG A 31 3.94 13.47 -7.62
N LEU A 32 3.14 13.33 -8.67
CA LEU A 32 3.49 13.78 -10.02
C LEU A 32 3.69 15.30 -10.07
N ARG A 33 2.88 16.07 -9.32
CA ARG A 33 3.06 17.52 -9.17
C ARG A 33 4.42 17.88 -8.56
N THR A 34 4.90 17.12 -7.59
CA THR A 34 6.23 17.34 -6.98
C THR A 34 7.41 16.94 -7.88
N LEU A 35 7.17 16.08 -8.87
CA LEU A 35 8.22 15.54 -9.75
C LEU A 35 8.42 16.35 -11.04
N SER A 36 7.69 17.46 -11.23
CA SER A 36 7.77 18.37 -12.38
C SER A 36 7.84 17.64 -13.73
N ILE A 37 6.84 16.80 -13.99
CA ILE A 37 6.78 15.96 -15.20
C ILE A 37 6.15 16.74 -16.35
N ASP A 38 6.76 16.67 -17.55
CA ASP A 38 6.37 17.45 -18.73
C ASP A 38 4.91 17.21 -19.20
N ASN A 39 4.40 15.98 -19.05
CA ASN A 39 3.03 15.61 -19.42
C ASN A 39 2.05 15.56 -18.23
N PHE A 40 2.33 16.30 -17.15
CA PHE A 40 1.50 16.28 -15.94
C PHE A 40 0.01 16.55 -16.20
N ALA A 41 -0.33 17.55 -17.03
CA ALA A 41 -1.73 17.92 -17.29
C ALA A 41 -2.52 16.79 -18.00
N GLU A 42 -1.87 16.08 -18.92
CA GLU A 42 -2.45 14.92 -19.61
C GLU A 42 -2.69 13.78 -18.62
N ILE A 43 -1.70 13.47 -17.79
CA ILE A 43 -1.81 12.40 -16.78
C ILE A 43 -2.85 12.76 -15.72
N GLU A 44 -2.89 14.01 -15.25
CA GLU A 44 -3.89 14.46 -14.29
C GLU A 44 -5.31 14.31 -14.84
N THR A 45 -5.51 14.65 -16.12
CA THR A 45 -6.80 14.49 -16.80
C THR A 45 -7.18 13.02 -16.91
N PHE A 46 -6.25 12.17 -17.33
CA PHE A 46 -6.45 10.71 -17.38
C PHE A 46 -6.84 10.14 -16.01
N VAL A 47 -6.05 10.45 -14.97
CA VAL A 47 -6.26 9.92 -13.61
C VAL A 47 -7.58 10.39 -12.98
N LYS A 48 -8.07 11.59 -13.32
CA LYS A 48 -9.36 12.10 -12.83
C LYS A 48 -10.56 11.49 -13.55
N ASN A 49 -10.41 11.15 -14.82
CA ASN A 49 -11.52 10.68 -15.66
C ASN A 49 -11.62 9.15 -15.74
N TYR A 50 -10.54 8.43 -15.42
CA TYR A 50 -10.56 6.97 -15.39
C TYR A 50 -11.41 6.48 -14.22
N VAL A 51 -12.21 5.43 -14.43
CA VAL A 51 -13.06 4.81 -13.42
C VAL A 51 -12.52 3.42 -13.11
N ILE A 52 -12.31 3.14 -11.82
CA ILE A 52 -11.91 1.84 -11.31
C ILE A 52 -13.09 1.32 -10.49
N ASP A 53 -13.83 0.39 -11.08
CA ASP A 53 -15.02 -0.26 -10.51
C ASP A 53 -14.77 -1.73 -10.12
N ASP A 54 -13.72 -2.34 -10.65
CA ASP A 54 -13.33 -3.72 -10.37
C ASP A 54 -11.81 -3.95 -10.52
N HIS A 55 -11.40 -5.20 -10.32
CA HIS A 55 -10.01 -5.62 -10.45
C HIS A 55 -9.46 -5.58 -11.88
N LEU A 56 -10.32 -5.60 -12.91
CA LEU A 56 -9.91 -5.56 -14.32
C LEU A 56 -9.67 -4.12 -14.77
N SER A 57 -10.58 -3.20 -14.44
CA SER A 57 -10.37 -1.76 -14.66
C SER A 57 -9.21 -1.24 -13.81
N PHE A 58 -8.99 -1.80 -12.61
CA PHE A 58 -7.78 -1.54 -11.82
C PHE A 58 -6.50 -1.97 -12.57
N GLU A 59 -6.50 -3.13 -13.23
CA GLU A 59 -5.37 -3.57 -14.05
C GLU A 59 -5.10 -2.63 -15.22
N GLU A 60 -6.16 -2.36 -15.99
CA GLU A 60 -6.09 -1.52 -17.19
C GLU A 60 -5.64 -0.11 -16.86
N PHE A 61 -6.08 0.45 -15.72
CA PHE A 61 -5.58 1.73 -15.20
C PHE A 61 -4.05 1.76 -15.13
N PHE A 62 -3.42 0.74 -14.55
CA PHE A 62 -1.95 0.71 -14.41
C PHE A 62 -1.22 0.45 -15.72
N LEU A 63 -1.84 -0.28 -16.64
CA LEU A 63 -1.30 -0.48 -17.99
C LEU A 63 -1.31 0.85 -18.77
N GLU A 64 -2.45 1.54 -18.81
CA GLU A 64 -2.59 2.85 -19.45
C GLU A 64 -1.68 3.90 -18.79
N LEU A 65 -1.59 3.89 -17.45
CA LEU A 65 -0.69 4.78 -16.72
C LEU A 65 0.79 4.52 -17.07
N SER A 66 1.17 3.26 -17.29
CA SER A 66 2.56 2.88 -17.64
C SER A 66 3.01 3.47 -18.98
N LEU A 67 2.10 3.59 -19.94
CA LEU A 67 2.37 4.17 -21.26
C LEU A 67 2.65 5.67 -21.18
N ARG A 68 2.14 6.34 -20.15
CA ARG A 68 2.27 7.80 -19.95
C ARG A 68 3.40 8.16 -18.99
N LEU A 69 3.73 7.28 -18.04
CA LEU A 69 4.80 7.46 -17.06
C LEU A 69 6.13 6.83 -17.48
N LEU A 70 6.45 6.91 -18.77
CA LEU A 70 7.66 6.31 -19.35
C LEU A 70 8.89 6.58 -18.45
N ASP A 71 9.57 5.49 -18.05
CA ASP A 71 10.78 5.48 -17.20
C ASP A 71 10.59 5.87 -15.71
N LYS A 72 9.35 6.02 -15.23
CA LYS A 72 9.06 6.21 -13.80
C LYS A 72 8.68 4.89 -13.14
N LYS A 73 9.30 4.62 -11.99
CA LYS A 73 9.02 3.45 -11.15
C LYS A 73 7.94 3.79 -10.12
N ILE A 74 6.85 3.04 -10.11
CA ILE A 74 5.82 3.11 -9.06
C ILE A 74 6.12 2.05 -8.01
N VAL A 75 6.18 2.47 -6.76
CA VAL A 75 6.21 1.59 -5.59
C VAL A 75 4.87 1.70 -4.89
N ILE A 76 4.21 0.57 -4.67
CA ILE A 76 2.96 0.49 -3.90
C ILE A 76 3.30 -0.13 -2.54
N ILE A 77 2.78 0.46 -1.48
CA ILE A 77 2.82 -0.07 -0.12
C ILE A 77 1.37 -0.29 0.27
N ILE A 78 1.03 -1.49 0.72
CA ILE A 78 -0.28 -1.85 1.23
C ILE A 78 -0.11 -2.09 2.72
N ASP A 79 -0.80 -1.30 3.52
CA ASP A 79 -0.91 -1.45 4.95
C ASP A 79 -2.25 -2.08 5.31
N GLU A 80 -2.29 -2.76 6.45
CA GLU A 80 -3.45 -3.52 6.93
C GLU A 80 -4.05 -4.43 5.84
N PHE A 81 -3.20 -5.26 5.24
CA PHE A 81 -3.58 -6.18 4.16
C PHE A 81 -4.80 -7.05 4.49
N ASP A 82 -4.91 -7.53 5.72
CA ASP A 82 -6.04 -8.35 6.19
C ASP A 82 -7.38 -7.59 6.16
N GLY A 83 -7.34 -6.26 6.01
CA GLY A 83 -8.48 -5.38 5.89
C GLY A 83 -9.16 -5.39 4.52
N ILE A 84 -8.56 -5.97 3.47
CA ILE A 84 -9.20 -6.08 2.15
C ILE A 84 -10.43 -7.00 2.22
N PRO A 85 -11.57 -6.65 1.58
CA PRO A 85 -12.75 -7.52 1.55
C PRO A 85 -12.40 -8.93 1.05
N GLN A 86 -12.85 -9.96 1.77
CA GLN A 86 -12.50 -11.35 1.46
C GLN A 86 -12.90 -11.77 0.03
N ILE A 87 -14.00 -11.20 -0.48
CA ILE A 87 -14.48 -11.43 -1.84
C ILE A 87 -13.53 -10.84 -2.91
N GLU A 88 -12.82 -9.76 -2.59
CA GLU A 88 -11.89 -9.09 -3.50
C GLU A 88 -10.43 -9.48 -3.29
N LEU A 89 -10.06 -9.98 -2.10
CA LEU A 89 -8.69 -10.29 -1.71
C LEU A 89 -7.94 -11.08 -2.79
N ARG A 90 -8.54 -12.17 -3.28
CA ARG A 90 -7.96 -13.00 -4.33
C ARG A 90 -7.77 -12.23 -5.64
N ASN A 91 -8.81 -11.54 -6.10
CA ASN A 91 -8.80 -10.85 -7.39
C ASN A 91 -7.81 -9.69 -7.39
N PHE A 92 -7.85 -8.87 -6.35
CA PHE A 92 -6.97 -7.72 -6.18
C PHE A 92 -5.49 -8.11 -6.21
N LEU A 93 -5.11 -9.16 -5.47
CA LEU A 93 -3.72 -9.62 -5.45
C LEU A 93 -3.29 -10.30 -6.74
N HIS A 94 -4.17 -11.08 -7.37
CA HIS A 94 -3.88 -11.62 -8.70
C HIS A 94 -3.66 -10.51 -9.72
N THR A 95 -4.47 -9.45 -9.68
CA THR A 95 -4.26 -8.27 -10.53
C THR A 95 -2.92 -7.60 -10.23
N LEU A 96 -2.59 -7.32 -8.98
CA LEU A 96 -1.29 -6.74 -8.62
C LEU A 96 -0.12 -7.58 -9.15
N ARG A 97 -0.21 -8.90 -9.00
CA ARG A 97 0.77 -9.84 -9.56
C ARG A 97 0.85 -9.76 -11.08
N ARG A 98 -0.29 -9.67 -11.78
CA ARG A 98 -0.32 -9.52 -13.24
C ARG A 98 0.31 -8.21 -13.69
N ILE A 99 0.00 -7.08 -13.04
CA ILE A 99 0.61 -5.79 -13.35
C ILE A 99 2.12 -5.85 -13.13
N TYR A 100 2.58 -6.42 -12.00
CA TYR A 100 3.99 -6.57 -11.69
C TYR A 100 4.77 -7.42 -12.73
N HIS A 101 4.13 -8.48 -13.23
CA HIS A 101 4.72 -9.36 -14.25
C HIS A 101 4.43 -8.92 -15.69
N SER A 102 3.65 -7.85 -15.91
CA SER A 102 3.31 -7.38 -17.25
C SER A 102 4.59 -7.14 -18.07
N VAL A 103 4.64 -7.77 -19.24
CA VAL A 103 5.81 -7.77 -20.12
C VAL A 103 5.85 -6.43 -20.84
N GLY A 104 6.84 -5.57 -20.54
CA GLY A 104 6.99 -4.26 -21.15
C GLY A 104 7.55 -3.20 -20.20
N LYS A 105 7.12 -1.94 -20.38
CA LYS A 105 7.46 -0.82 -19.49
C LYS A 105 6.69 -0.95 -18.17
N LYS A 106 7.28 -1.67 -17.22
CA LYS A 106 6.71 -1.87 -15.88
C LYS A 106 6.41 -0.52 -15.22
N SER A 107 5.14 -0.20 -14.98
CA SER A 107 4.76 0.92 -14.11
C SER A 107 5.01 0.55 -12.65
N ILE A 108 4.52 -0.62 -12.20
CA ILE A 108 4.78 -1.12 -10.85
C ILE A 108 6.14 -1.82 -10.79
N HIS A 109 7.06 -1.23 -10.02
CA HIS A 109 8.39 -1.77 -9.79
C HIS A 109 8.48 -2.63 -8.53
N SER A 110 7.69 -2.32 -7.52
CA SER A 110 7.69 -3.04 -6.23
C SER A 110 6.35 -2.87 -5.53
N VAL A 111 5.94 -3.91 -4.81
CA VAL A 111 4.77 -3.93 -3.92
C VAL A 111 5.25 -4.39 -2.54
N GLY A 112 5.11 -3.53 -1.54
CA GLY A 112 5.28 -3.88 -0.13
C GLY A 112 3.92 -4.15 0.50
N ILE A 113 3.82 -5.19 1.32
CA ILE A 113 2.59 -5.56 2.03
C ILE A 113 2.91 -5.62 3.53
N VAL A 114 2.09 -4.96 4.34
CA VAL A 114 2.19 -4.87 5.80
C VAL A 114 0.89 -5.38 6.42
N GLY A 115 0.96 -5.93 7.63
CA GLY A 115 -0.20 -6.47 8.33
C GLY A 115 -0.65 -7.84 7.82
N VAL A 116 0.29 -8.73 7.46
CA VAL A 116 -0.01 -10.10 7.03
C VAL A 116 -0.03 -11.02 8.26
N LYS A 117 -1.22 -11.43 8.74
CA LYS A 117 -1.33 -12.35 9.90
C LYS A 117 -1.21 -13.83 9.54
N SER A 118 -1.28 -14.20 8.27
CA SER A 118 -1.05 -15.58 7.80
C SER A 118 -0.55 -15.62 6.36
N VAL A 119 0.47 -16.45 6.12
CA VAL A 119 1.17 -16.74 4.85
C VAL A 119 0.35 -16.39 3.61
N SER A 120 0.77 -15.32 2.94
CA SER A 120 0.20 -14.90 1.68
C SER A 120 0.38 -16.02 0.63
N PRO A 121 -0.65 -16.38 -0.16
CA PRO A 121 -0.52 -17.38 -1.22
C PRO A 121 0.33 -16.89 -2.41
N PHE A 122 0.93 -15.71 -2.30
CA PHE A 122 1.76 -15.09 -3.31
C PHE A 122 3.22 -15.46 -3.08
N ASN A 123 3.94 -15.68 -4.18
CA ASN A 123 5.36 -15.98 -4.18
C ASN A 123 6.14 -14.73 -3.73
N ILE A 124 6.16 -14.47 -2.42
CA ILE A 124 6.90 -13.38 -1.78
C ILE A 124 8.37 -13.60 -2.12
N GLN A 125 9.01 -12.60 -2.75
CA GLN A 125 10.43 -12.69 -3.09
C GLN A 125 11.31 -12.58 -1.84
N ASP A 126 10.94 -11.70 -0.92
CA ASP A 126 11.59 -11.50 0.38
C ASP A 126 10.49 -11.27 1.43
N GLU A 127 10.42 -12.16 2.41
CA GLU A 127 9.56 -12.04 3.58
C GLU A 127 10.42 -11.53 4.75
N PHE A 128 9.97 -10.47 5.41
CA PHE A 128 10.64 -9.94 6.60
C PHE A 128 9.67 -10.02 7.76
N GLU A 129 9.83 -11.06 8.58
CA GLU A 129 9.10 -11.19 9.83
C GLU A 129 9.70 -10.22 10.85
N LEU A 130 8.92 -9.20 11.22
CA LEU A 130 9.20 -8.40 12.40
C LEU A 130 8.88 -9.24 13.63
N GLY A 131 9.91 -9.86 14.20
CA GLY A 131 9.77 -10.58 15.47
C GLY A 131 9.25 -9.64 16.57
N ASN A 132 8.54 -10.21 17.55
CA ASN A 132 8.17 -9.48 18.74
C ASN A 132 9.42 -8.90 19.42
N PHE A 133 9.27 -7.71 20.00
CA PHE A 133 10.34 -7.11 20.79
C PHE A 133 10.76 -8.06 21.91
N THR A 134 12.07 -8.18 22.10
CA THR A 134 12.63 -8.79 23.31
C THR A 134 12.32 -7.92 24.51
N LEU A 135 12.32 -8.50 25.71
CA LEU A 135 12.12 -7.75 26.97
C LEU A 135 13.07 -6.53 27.05
N HIS A 136 14.33 -6.69 26.63
CA HIS A 136 15.29 -5.59 26.59
C HIS A 136 14.86 -4.45 25.66
N GLN A 137 14.36 -4.77 24.46
CA GLN A 137 13.90 -3.76 23.52
C GLN A 137 12.62 -3.07 24.00
N VAL A 138 11.73 -3.79 24.70
CA VAL A 138 10.57 -3.19 25.36
C VAL A 138 11.03 -2.21 26.44
N GLN A 139 12.02 -2.58 27.24
CA GLN A 139 12.60 -1.71 28.27
C GLN A 139 13.28 -0.47 27.68
N GLU A 140 13.99 -0.62 26.56
CA GLU A 140 14.59 0.51 25.82
C GLU A 140 13.53 1.45 25.24
N LEU A 141 12.47 0.91 24.63
CA LEU A 141 11.35 1.70 24.10
C LEU A 141 10.62 2.48 25.20
N ILE A 142 10.38 1.84 26.35
CA ILE A 142 9.80 2.50 27.51
C ILE A 142 10.73 3.59 28.04
N GLY A 143 12.05 3.34 28.09
CA GLY A 143 13.05 4.34 28.47
C GLY A 143 13.02 5.57 27.57
N GLN A 144 13.02 5.37 26.25
CA GLN A 144 12.91 6.44 25.25
C GLN A 144 11.63 7.25 25.43
N TYR A 145 10.49 6.59 25.67
CA TYR A 145 9.22 7.26 25.94
C TYR A 145 9.24 8.08 27.24
N ILE A 146 9.84 7.56 28.32
CA ILE A 146 9.98 8.29 29.59
C ILE A 146 10.85 9.55 29.40
N ASP A 147 11.93 9.43 28.63
CA ASP A 147 12.82 10.55 28.34
C ASP A 147 12.14 11.63 27.48
N GLU A 148 11.28 11.24 26.53
CA GLU A 148 10.53 12.17 25.68
C GLU A 148 9.35 12.84 26.40
N VAL A 149 8.59 12.09 27.21
CA VAL A 149 7.33 12.55 27.80
C VAL A 149 7.52 13.06 29.24
N GLY A 150 8.64 12.73 29.88
CA GLY A 150 8.98 13.11 31.26
C GLY A 150 8.14 12.41 32.33
N GLN A 151 7.33 11.41 31.94
CA GLN A 151 6.46 10.68 32.85
C GLN A 151 7.07 9.32 33.18
N ALA A 152 7.50 9.15 34.42
CA ALA A 152 8.10 7.90 34.90
C ALA A 152 7.05 6.78 35.06
N PHE A 153 7.38 5.58 34.60
CA PHE A 153 6.64 4.36 34.93
C PHE A 153 7.21 3.69 36.18
N VAL A 154 6.36 2.95 36.90
CA VAL A 154 6.79 2.15 38.05
C VAL A 154 7.67 0.99 37.54
N PRO A 155 8.83 0.71 38.15
CA PRO A 155 9.78 -0.31 37.67
C PRO A 155 9.16 -1.71 37.46
N GLU A 156 8.15 -2.04 38.26
CA GLU A 156 7.41 -3.30 38.23
C GLU A 156 6.62 -3.52 36.93
N VAL A 157 6.23 -2.43 36.24
CA VAL A 157 5.51 -2.47 34.96
C VAL A 157 6.46 -2.69 33.77
N VAL A 158 7.74 -2.38 33.95
CA VAL A 158 8.80 -2.43 32.92
C VAL A 158 9.53 -3.78 32.92
N GLN A 159 9.30 -4.62 33.93
CA GLN A 159 9.98 -5.91 34.14
C GLN A 159 9.13 -7.15 33.79
N LEU A 160 7.92 -6.99 33.26
CA LEU A 160 7.01 -8.10 32.90
C LEU A 160 7.40 -8.77 31.57
#